data_AF-A0ABD2GCT4-F1
#
_entry.id   AF-A0ABD2GCT4-F1
#
_cell.length_a   1.000
_cell.length_b   1.000
_cell.length_c   1.000
_cell.angle_alpha   90.00
_cell.angle_beta   90.00
_cell.angle_gamma   90.00
#
_symmetry.space_group_name_H-M   'P 1'
#
loop_
_entity.id
_entity.type
_entity.pdbx_description
1 polymer ?
#
loop_
_entity_poly.entity_id
_entity_poly.type
_entity_poly.pdbx_seq_one_letter_code
_entity_poly.pdbx_strand_id
1 'polypeptide(L)'
;METDMIPKFSSKDEEINFWKALSLKYKNGCQEAQEELLEFQEGSRELEAELEAQLAQAEHRMKDLQSENHRLKSEVDSLKERFEQQYSQSYKQISMLEDDLGQTRSIKDQLHKYVRELEQSNDDLERAKRATIVSLENFEQRMNLAIERNAFLESELDEKESLLFSVQRFKDEARDLRQELAVRERNTDVSRMSALSSPTEDTEKMDTAAQASLSLPATPVDKGLDNAFANPAGLSNGFGSNTPLTPSARISALNIVSDLLRKVGALESKLAACRNFAKDQKARKAYTLDNGNVLNANTANYSQSLHTSYFDKATEKVTFPSLILAGR
;
A
#
# COMPACT_ATOMS: atom_id res chain seq x y z
N MET A 1 -29.91 -91.18 62.69
CA MET A 1 -31.03 -91.52 63.59
C MET A 1 -30.47 -92.48 64.62
N GLU A 2 -29.99 -91.95 65.74
CA GLU A 2 -29.63 -92.79 66.88
C GLU A 2 -30.93 -93.36 67.43
N THR A 3 -31.09 -94.68 67.28
CA THR A 3 -32.14 -95.43 67.97
C THR A 3 -31.83 -95.38 69.46
N ASP A 4 -32.43 -94.44 70.17
CA ASP A 4 -32.41 -94.34 71.63
C ASP A 4 -32.94 -95.63 72.24
N MET A 5 -32.02 -96.53 72.61
CA MET A 5 -32.35 -97.65 73.48
C MET A 5 -32.78 -97.06 74.82
N ILE A 6 -34.07 -97.18 75.13
CA ILE A 6 -34.64 -96.76 76.41
C ILE A 6 -33.86 -97.47 77.53
N PRO A 7 -33.11 -96.74 78.37
CA PRO A 7 -32.32 -97.33 79.44
C PRO A 7 -33.23 -98.09 80.41
N LYS A 8 -32.78 -99.23 80.95
CA LYS A 8 -33.51 -99.92 82.02
C LYS A 8 -33.23 -99.22 83.35
N PHE A 9 -34.29 -98.80 84.04
CA PHE A 9 -34.20 -98.03 85.28
C PHE A 9 -34.32 -98.92 86.51
N SER A 10 -33.56 -98.60 87.57
CA SER A 10 -33.53 -99.37 88.82
C SER A 10 -34.62 -98.92 89.80
N SER A 11 -35.19 -97.74 89.58
CA SER A 11 -36.23 -97.09 90.39
C SER A 11 -37.09 -96.19 89.52
N LYS A 12 -38.38 -96.01 89.87
CA LYS A 12 -39.27 -95.04 89.20
C LYS A 12 -38.75 -93.61 89.27
N ASP A 13 -38.05 -93.23 90.34
CA ASP A 13 -37.45 -91.89 90.46
C ASP A 13 -36.28 -91.69 89.47
N GLU A 14 -35.53 -92.75 89.18
CA GLU A 14 -34.40 -92.72 88.24
C GLU A 14 -34.89 -92.56 86.80
N GLU A 15 -36.00 -93.24 86.46
CA GLU A 15 -36.72 -93.08 85.20
C GLU A 15 -37.28 -91.65 85.02
N ILE A 16 -37.94 -91.12 86.05
CA ILE A 16 -38.48 -89.75 86.03
C ILE A 16 -37.36 -88.72 85.84
N ASN A 17 -36.22 -88.89 86.52
CA ASN A 17 -35.08 -87.99 86.40
C ASN A 17 -34.41 -88.08 85.03
N PHE A 18 -34.30 -89.28 84.43
CA PHE A 18 -33.77 -89.45 83.09
C PHE A 18 -34.64 -88.73 82.04
N TRP A 19 -35.96 -88.97 82.04
CA TRP A 19 -36.87 -88.32 81.09
C TRP A 19 -36.98 -86.80 81.32
N LYS A 20 -36.89 -86.32 82.57
CA LYS A 20 -36.76 -84.89 82.87
C LYS A 20 -35.47 -84.29 82.31
N ALA A 21 -34.34 -84.96 82.49
CA ALA A 21 -33.06 -84.49 81.94
C ALA A 21 -33.06 -84.52 80.40
N LEU A 22 -33.63 -85.56 79.80
CA LEU A 22 -33.72 -85.70 78.34
C LEU A 22 -34.66 -84.66 77.72
N SER A 23 -35.84 -84.44 78.31
CA SER A 23 -36.74 -83.37 77.87
C SER A 23 -36.13 -81.98 78.04
N LEU A 24 -35.39 -81.74 79.13
CA LEU A 24 -34.65 -80.49 79.33
C LEU A 24 -33.54 -80.31 78.27
N LYS A 25 -32.80 -81.38 77.94
CA LYS A 25 -31.79 -81.36 76.88
C LYS A 25 -32.39 -81.03 75.51
N TYR A 26 -33.49 -81.69 75.12
CA TYR A 26 -34.17 -81.39 73.86
C TYR A 26 -34.79 -80.00 73.83
N LYS A 27 -35.33 -79.52 74.96
CA LYS A 27 -35.82 -78.15 75.09
C LYS A 27 -34.70 -77.15 74.88
N ASN A 28 -33.55 -77.34 75.53
CA ASN A 28 -32.39 -76.47 75.38
C ASN A 28 -31.86 -76.51 73.94
N GLY A 29 -31.71 -77.68 73.33
CA GLY A 29 -31.27 -77.79 71.94
C GLY A 29 -32.25 -77.17 70.92
N CYS A 30 -33.56 -77.27 71.18
CA CYS A 30 -34.58 -76.59 70.38
C CYS A 30 -34.48 -75.06 70.53
N GLN A 31 -34.22 -74.58 71.75
CA GLN A 31 -34.02 -73.16 72.03
C GLN A 31 -32.74 -72.63 71.37
N GLU A 32 -31.61 -73.34 71.47
CA GLU A 32 -30.35 -72.98 70.80
C GLU A 32 -30.52 -72.92 69.28
N ALA A 33 -31.17 -73.92 68.66
CA ALA A 33 -31.45 -73.91 67.23
C ALA A 33 -32.40 -72.76 66.81
N GLN A 34 -33.33 -72.38 67.69
CA GLN A 34 -34.20 -71.22 67.47
C GLN A 34 -33.41 -69.92 67.54
N GLU A 35 -32.51 -69.77 68.51
CA GLU A 35 -31.64 -68.61 68.65
C GLU A 35 -30.67 -68.49 67.45
N GLU A 36 -30.06 -69.58 67.02
CA GLU A 36 -29.18 -69.62 65.83
C GLU A 36 -29.93 -69.24 64.54
N LEU A 37 -31.17 -69.74 64.37
CA LEU A 37 -32.00 -69.37 63.22
C LEU A 37 -32.34 -67.87 63.22
N LEU A 38 -32.63 -67.30 64.40
CA LEU A 38 -32.91 -65.87 64.53
C LEU A 38 -31.68 -65.03 64.19
N GLU A 39 -30.49 -65.39 64.69
CA GLU A 39 -29.24 -64.71 64.37
C GLU A 39 -28.93 -64.80 62.86
N PHE A 40 -29.13 -65.96 62.24
CA PHE A 40 -28.95 -66.12 60.80
C PHE A 40 -29.94 -65.26 59.98
N GLN A 41 -31.20 -65.20 60.41
CA GLN A 41 -32.21 -64.35 59.77
C GLN A 41 -31.91 -62.86 59.91
N GLU A 42 -31.41 -62.44 61.07
CA GLU A 42 -31.01 -61.06 61.32
C GLU A 42 -29.77 -60.69 60.50
N GLY A 43 -28.72 -61.51 60.53
CA GLY A 43 -27.51 -61.31 59.73
C GLY A 43 -27.78 -61.31 58.21
N SER A 44 -28.70 -62.16 57.74
CA SER A 44 -29.12 -62.14 56.33
C SER A 44 -29.82 -60.83 55.97
N ARG A 45 -30.68 -60.32 56.86
CA ARG A 45 -31.39 -59.05 56.65
C ARG A 45 -30.44 -57.85 56.66
N GLU A 46 -29.45 -57.84 57.55
CA GLU A 46 -28.42 -56.79 57.58
C GLU A 46 -27.58 -56.80 56.30
N LEU A 47 -27.18 -57.98 55.81
CA LEU A 47 -26.45 -58.13 54.56
C LEU A 47 -27.27 -57.68 53.35
N GLU A 48 -28.56 -58.05 53.29
CA GLU A 48 -29.48 -57.59 52.25
C GLU A 48 -29.59 -56.06 52.26
N ALA A 49 -29.76 -55.44 53.44
CA ALA A 49 -29.82 -53.99 53.57
C ALA A 49 -28.52 -53.30 53.11
N GLU A 50 -27.35 -53.88 53.41
CA GLU A 50 -26.07 -53.34 52.93
C GLU A 50 -25.92 -53.46 51.40
N LEU A 51 -26.34 -54.58 50.81
CA LEU A 51 -26.34 -54.77 49.36
C LEU A 51 -27.31 -53.79 48.67
N GLU A 52 -28.50 -53.58 49.22
CA GLU A 52 -29.47 -52.60 48.73
C GLU A 52 -28.91 -51.18 48.81
N ALA A 53 -28.23 -50.82 49.90
CA ALA A 53 -27.60 -49.51 50.05
C ALA A 53 -26.47 -49.30 49.02
N GLN A 54 -25.65 -50.32 48.78
CA GLN A 54 -24.59 -50.26 47.76
C GLN A 54 -25.17 -50.14 46.35
N LEU A 55 -26.24 -50.89 46.05
CA LEU A 55 -26.93 -50.85 44.76
C LEU A 55 -27.55 -49.46 44.53
N ALA A 56 -28.26 -48.91 45.52
CA ALA A 56 -28.83 -47.57 45.44
C ALA A 56 -27.75 -46.49 45.21
N GLN A 57 -26.61 -46.61 45.89
CA GLN A 57 -25.49 -45.69 45.70
C GLN A 57 -24.88 -45.83 44.29
N ALA A 58 -24.75 -47.05 43.76
CA ALA A 58 -24.26 -47.31 42.41
C ALA A 58 -25.22 -46.75 41.34
N GLU A 59 -26.52 -46.96 41.50
CA GLU A 59 -27.57 -46.41 40.63
C GLU A 59 -27.56 -44.88 40.65
N HIS A 60 -27.40 -44.27 41.83
CA HIS A 60 -27.30 -42.82 41.95
C HIS A 60 -26.09 -42.27 41.20
N ARG A 61 -24.89 -42.86 41.41
CA ARG A 61 -23.69 -42.48 40.66
C ARG A 61 -23.86 -42.66 39.15
N MET A 62 -24.50 -43.74 38.72
CA MET A 62 -24.78 -43.97 37.31
C MET A 62 -25.66 -42.87 36.73
N LYS A 63 -26.72 -42.47 37.44
CA LYS A 63 -27.61 -41.38 37.03
C LYS A 63 -26.88 -40.05 36.94
N ASP A 64 -26.03 -39.74 37.91
CA ASP A 64 -25.24 -38.50 37.92
C ASP A 64 -24.28 -38.47 36.72
N LEU A 65 -23.54 -39.57 36.48
CA LEU A 65 -22.66 -39.70 35.32
C LEU A 65 -23.41 -39.61 34.00
N GLN A 66 -24.63 -40.16 33.91
CA GLN A 66 -25.47 -40.04 32.72
C GLN A 66 -25.90 -38.58 32.47
N SER A 67 -26.29 -37.86 33.53
CA SER A 67 -26.67 -36.45 33.42
C SER A 67 -25.50 -35.58 32.97
N GLU A 68 -24.31 -35.84 33.52
CA GLU A 68 -23.08 -35.14 33.16
C GLU A 68 -22.65 -35.46 31.72
N ASN A 69 -22.77 -36.73 31.30
CA ASN A 69 -22.50 -37.12 29.92
C ASN A 69 -23.44 -36.42 28.93
N HIS A 70 -24.72 -36.27 29.28
CA HIS A 70 -25.69 -35.55 28.46
C HIS A 70 -25.38 -34.04 28.40
N ARG A 71 -24.98 -33.44 29.53
CA ARG A 71 -24.52 -32.06 29.60
C ARG A 71 -23.31 -31.83 28.70
N LEU A 72 -22.28 -32.67 28.82
CA LEU A 72 -21.05 -32.59 28.03
C LEU A 72 -21.33 -32.79 26.53
N LYS A 73 -22.23 -33.71 26.15
CA LYS A 73 -22.65 -33.87 24.76
C LYS A 73 -23.29 -32.61 24.20
N SER A 74 -24.22 -32.01 24.95
CA SER A 74 -24.85 -30.73 24.57
C SER A 74 -23.83 -29.60 24.42
N GLU A 75 -22.85 -29.54 25.31
CA GLU A 75 -21.77 -28.55 25.26
C GLU A 75 -20.88 -28.75 24.01
N VAL A 76 -20.51 -30.00 23.71
CA VAL A 76 -19.75 -30.36 22.50
C VAL A 76 -20.51 -29.97 21.24
N ASP A 77 -21.81 -30.25 21.16
CA ASP A 77 -22.61 -29.93 20.00
C ASP A 77 -22.78 -28.41 19.82
N SER A 78 -22.96 -27.67 20.93
CA SER A 78 -22.97 -26.20 20.90
C SER A 78 -21.63 -25.62 20.44
N LEU A 79 -20.51 -26.17 20.89
CA LEU A 79 -19.18 -25.73 20.47
C LEU A 79 -18.93 -26.01 18.98
N LYS A 80 -19.36 -27.18 18.49
CA LYS A 80 -19.29 -27.52 17.06
C LYS A 80 -20.12 -26.55 16.21
N GLU A 81 -21.34 -26.26 16.62
CA GLU A 81 -22.22 -25.32 15.91
C GLU A 81 -21.58 -23.93 15.84
N ARG A 82 -21.07 -23.42 16.96
CA ARG A 82 -20.37 -22.12 17.02
C ARG A 82 -19.12 -22.12 16.14
N PHE A 83 -18.35 -23.20 16.16
CA PHE A 83 -17.16 -23.33 15.32
C PHE A 83 -17.53 -23.29 13.83
N GLU A 84 -18.55 -24.05 13.42
CA GLU A 84 -19.02 -24.08 12.03
C GLU A 84 -19.54 -22.72 11.56
N GLN A 85 -20.30 -22.02 12.42
CA GLN A 85 -20.77 -20.66 12.14
C GLN A 85 -19.60 -19.69 11.94
N GLN A 86 -18.60 -19.72 12.83
CA GLN A 86 -17.40 -18.87 12.70
C GLN A 86 -16.58 -19.23 11.47
N TYR A 87 -16.42 -20.52 11.17
CA TYR A 87 -15.71 -21.00 9.99
C TYR A 87 -16.41 -20.51 8.70
N SER A 88 -17.73 -20.68 8.60
CA SER A 88 -18.52 -20.19 7.48
C SER A 88 -18.44 -18.67 7.31
N GLN A 89 -18.50 -17.92 8.42
CA GLN A 89 -18.38 -16.47 8.40
C GLN A 89 -16.98 -16.02 7.95
N SER A 90 -15.93 -16.64 8.48
CA SER A 90 -14.54 -16.36 8.10
C SER A 90 -14.31 -16.69 6.63
N TYR A 91 -14.81 -17.83 6.15
CA TYR A 91 -14.73 -18.22 4.74
C TYR A 91 -15.39 -17.18 3.82
N LYS A 92 -16.59 -16.70 4.16
CA LYS A 92 -17.27 -15.62 3.41
C LYS A 92 -16.45 -14.33 3.42
N GLN A 93 -15.86 -13.95 4.55
CA GLN A 93 -15.01 -12.77 4.64
C GLN A 93 -13.75 -12.89 3.79
N ILE A 94 -13.08 -14.05 3.82
CA ILE A 94 -11.90 -14.31 3.00
C ILE A 94 -12.26 -14.22 1.52
N SER A 95 -13.35 -14.86 1.09
CA SER A 95 -13.82 -14.81 -0.30
C SER A 95 -14.09 -13.36 -0.76
N MET A 96 -14.77 -12.54 0.06
CA MET A 96 -15.01 -11.14 -0.26
C MET A 96 -13.70 -10.34 -0.39
N LEU A 97 -12.74 -10.57 0.53
CA LEU A 97 -11.45 -9.89 0.49
C LEU A 97 -10.60 -10.31 -0.72
N GLU A 98 -10.70 -11.57 -1.15
CA GLU A 98 -10.06 -12.07 -2.36
C GLU A 98 -10.64 -11.41 -3.62
N ASP A 99 -11.95 -11.25 -3.68
CA ASP A 99 -12.65 -10.55 -4.76
C ASP A 99 -12.24 -9.05 -4.82
N ASP A 100 -12.26 -8.36 -3.67
CA ASP A 100 -11.84 -6.96 -3.55
C ASP A 100 -10.37 -6.75 -3.94
N LEU A 101 -9.50 -7.70 -3.55
CA LEU A 101 -8.10 -7.70 -3.95
C LEU A 101 -7.96 -7.86 -5.46
N GLY A 102 -8.73 -8.76 -6.07
CA GLY A 102 -8.81 -8.94 -7.51
C GLY A 102 -9.27 -7.68 -8.23
N GLN A 103 -10.34 -7.05 -7.74
CA GLN A 103 -10.86 -5.80 -8.28
C GLN A 103 -9.83 -4.66 -8.19
N THR A 104 -9.17 -4.51 -7.04
CA THR A 104 -8.14 -3.49 -6.82
C THR A 104 -6.95 -3.66 -7.76
N ARG A 105 -6.51 -4.91 -7.98
CA ARG A 105 -5.45 -5.24 -8.94
C ARG A 105 -5.86 -4.87 -10.37
N SER A 106 -7.08 -5.23 -10.78
CA SER A 106 -7.62 -4.87 -12.09
C SER A 106 -7.68 -3.35 -12.30
N ILE A 107 -8.18 -2.59 -11.32
CA ILE A 107 -8.22 -1.12 -11.37
C ILE A 107 -6.81 -0.55 -11.47
N LYS A 108 -5.85 -1.07 -10.69
CA LYS A 108 -4.45 -0.66 -10.75
C LYS A 108 -3.89 -0.87 -12.16
N ASP A 109 -4.13 -2.01 -12.78
CA ASP A 109 -3.62 -2.33 -14.12
C ASP A 109 -4.25 -1.44 -15.20
N GLN A 110 -5.55 -1.15 -15.08
CA GLN A 110 -6.25 -0.19 -15.94
C GLN A 110 -5.67 1.22 -15.81
N LEU A 111 -5.42 1.70 -14.59
CA LEU A 111 -4.81 3.01 -14.37
C LEU A 111 -3.39 3.08 -14.92
N HIS A 112 -2.58 2.04 -14.76
CA HIS A 112 -1.24 1.99 -15.38
C HIS A 112 -1.31 2.05 -16.90
N LYS A 113 -2.29 1.37 -17.51
CA LYS A 113 -2.50 1.45 -18.95
C LYS A 113 -2.91 2.87 -19.36
N TYR A 114 -3.85 3.46 -18.64
CA TYR A 114 -4.35 4.81 -18.92
C TYR A 114 -3.25 5.88 -18.79
N VAL A 115 -2.35 5.76 -17.81
CA VAL A 115 -1.19 6.66 -17.68
C VAL A 115 -0.32 6.61 -18.93
N ARG A 116 -0.01 5.41 -19.46
CA ARG A 116 0.78 5.27 -20.69
C ARG A 116 0.08 5.89 -21.90
N GLU A 117 -1.25 5.74 -22.00
CA GLU A 117 -2.05 6.34 -23.07
C GLU A 117 -2.01 7.89 -22.99
N LEU A 118 -2.06 8.45 -21.78
CA LEU A 118 -1.92 9.90 -21.55
C LEU A 118 -0.50 10.39 -21.89
N GLU A 119 0.54 9.66 -21.50
CA GLU A 119 1.93 9.97 -21.84
C GLU A 119 2.12 10.00 -23.36
N GLN A 120 1.63 8.99 -24.07
CA GLN A 120 1.67 8.96 -25.53
C GLN A 120 0.92 10.13 -26.17
N SER A 121 -0.28 10.45 -25.69
CA SER A 121 -1.05 11.60 -26.20
C SER A 121 -0.34 12.93 -25.95
N ASN A 122 0.41 13.04 -24.84
CA ASN A 122 1.18 14.23 -24.54
C ASN A 122 2.39 14.36 -25.48
N ASP A 123 3.11 13.27 -25.74
CA ASP A 123 4.21 13.25 -26.72
C ASP A 123 3.74 13.64 -28.13
N ASP A 124 2.56 13.15 -28.54
CA ASP A 124 1.95 13.50 -29.82
C ASP A 124 1.57 14.99 -29.87
N LEU A 125 1.02 15.53 -28.77
CA LEU A 125 0.70 16.95 -28.66
C LEU A 125 1.96 17.83 -28.72
N GLU A 126 3.03 17.43 -28.04
CA GLU A 126 4.32 18.13 -28.11
C GLU A 126 4.90 18.10 -29.51
N ARG A 127 4.81 16.96 -30.21
CA ARG A 127 5.24 16.85 -31.61
C ARG A 127 4.44 17.79 -32.51
N ALA A 128 3.12 17.82 -32.36
CA ALA A 128 2.24 18.73 -33.11
C ALA A 128 2.58 20.19 -32.82
N LYS A 129 2.82 20.55 -31.55
CA LYS A 129 3.27 21.89 -31.15
C LYS A 129 4.57 22.28 -31.84
N ARG A 130 5.58 21.41 -31.86
CA ARG A 130 6.86 21.67 -32.54
C ARG A 130 6.67 21.88 -34.04
N ALA A 131 5.86 21.06 -34.69
CA ALA A 131 5.55 21.21 -36.12
C ALA A 131 4.86 22.56 -36.42
N THR A 132 3.90 22.96 -35.57
CA THR A 132 3.22 24.27 -35.70
C THR A 132 4.19 25.43 -35.53
N ILE A 133 5.09 25.39 -34.54
CA ILE A 133 6.11 26.44 -34.34
C ILE A 133 6.97 26.59 -35.58
N VAL A 134 7.53 25.50 -36.12
CA VAL A 134 8.35 25.54 -37.34
C VAL A 134 7.56 26.08 -38.54
N SER A 135 6.27 25.73 -38.64
CA SER A 135 5.41 26.26 -39.71
C SER A 135 5.18 27.77 -39.57
N LEU A 136 5.04 28.28 -38.34
CA LEU A 136 4.90 29.72 -38.08
C LEU A 136 6.20 30.45 -38.37
N GLU A 137 7.34 29.93 -37.92
CA GLU A 137 8.67 30.51 -38.20
C GLU A 137 8.94 30.61 -39.71
N ASN A 138 8.59 29.58 -40.49
CA ASN A 138 8.70 29.61 -41.95
C ASN A 138 7.75 30.65 -42.58
N PHE A 139 6.55 30.86 -42.02
CA PHE A 139 5.65 31.91 -42.48
C PHE A 139 6.22 33.31 -42.18
N GLU A 140 6.74 33.52 -40.97
CA GLU A 140 7.39 34.77 -40.55
C GLU A 140 8.60 35.10 -41.46
N GLN A 141 9.45 34.12 -41.76
CA GLN A 141 10.58 34.30 -42.68
C GLN A 141 10.13 34.73 -44.08
N ARG A 142 9.08 34.09 -44.63
CA ARG A 142 8.53 34.47 -45.95
C ARG A 142 7.93 35.87 -45.92
N MET A 143 7.28 36.25 -44.83
CA MET A 143 6.71 37.58 -44.65
C MET A 143 7.82 38.63 -44.57
N ASN A 144 8.90 38.37 -43.83
CA ASN A 144 10.06 39.25 -43.76
C ASN A 144 10.71 39.46 -45.14
N LEU A 145 10.91 38.39 -45.92
CA LEU A 145 11.41 38.51 -47.29
C LEU A 145 10.49 39.35 -48.20
N ALA A 146 9.16 39.21 -48.03
CA ALA A 146 8.21 40.02 -48.77
C ALA A 146 8.28 41.50 -48.36
N ILE A 147 8.48 41.79 -47.07
CA ILE A 147 8.70 43.16 -46.55
C ILE A 147 9.99 43.75 -47.13
N GLU A 148 11.11 43.01 -47.06
CA GLU A 148 12.40 43.45 -47.63
C GLU A 148 12.28 43.76 -49.13
N ARG A 149 11.59 42.89 -49.88
CA ARG A 149 11.33 43.13 -51.31
C ARG A 149 10.47 44.38 -51.54
N ASN A 150 9.44 44.61 -50.73
CA ASN A 150 8.62 45.81 -50.86
C ASN A 150 9.42 47.08 -50.55
N ALA A 151 10.24 47.08 -49.51
CA ALA A 151 11.11 48.22 -49.18
C ALA A 151 12.11 48.52 -50.32
N PHE A 152 12.66 47.49 -50.96
CA PHE A 152 13.50 47.66 -52.14
C PHE A 152 12.73 48.28 -53.31
N LEU A 153 11.53 47.80 -53.61
CA LEU A 153 10.67 48.36 -54.65
C LEU A 153 10.25 49.81 -54.35
N GLU A 154 9.98 50.16 -53.10
CA GLU A 154 9.71 51.54 -52.67
C GLU A 154 10.91 52.44 -52.98
N SER A 155 12.14 52.00 -52.67
CA SER A 155 13.34 52.78 -53.02
C SER A 155 13.55 52.96 -54.53
N GLU A 156 13.27 51.93 -55.34
CA GLU A 156 13.32 52.05 -56.81
C GLU A 156 12.27 53.06 -57.34
N LEU A 157 11.10 53.13 -56.70
CA LEU A 157 10.07 54.12 -57.03
C LEU A 157 10.52 55.54 -56.64
N ASP A 158 11.13 55.71 -55.47
CA ASP A 158 11.68 57.00 -55.01
C ASP A 158 12.79 57.50 -55.93
N GLU A 159 13.72 56.63 -56.35
CA GLU A 159 14.77 56.98 -57.32
C GLU A 159 14.18 57.42 -58.66
N LYS A 160 13.15 56.70 -59.12
CA LYS A 160 12.42 57.05 -60.34
C LYS A 160 11.74 58.42 -60.20
N GLU A 161 11.12 58.73 -59.07
CA GLU A 161 10.52 60.04 -58.79
C GLU A 161 11.58 61.16 -58.80
N SER A 162 12.72 60.94 -58.14
CA SER A 162 13.85 61.89 -58.14
C SER A 162 14.39 62.16 -59.55
N LEU A 163 14.51 61.12 -60.37
CA LEU A 163 14.91 61.28 -61.77
C LEU A 163 13.87 62.05 -62.58
N LEU A 164 12.58 61.79 -62.36
CA LEU A 164 11.50 62.55 -63.00
C LEU A 164 11.56 64.03 -62.62
N PHE A 165 11.79 64.36 -61.34
CA PHE A 165 11.99 65.73 -60.88
C PHE A 165 13.21 66.39 -61.56
N SER A 166 14.33 65.67 -61.64
CA SER A 166 15.55 66.17 -62.30
C SER A 166 15.36 66.42 -63.79
N VAL A 167 14.67 65.49 -64.50
CA VAL A 167 14.30 65.65 -65.91
C VAL A 167 13.39 66.86 -66.11
N GLN A 168 12.41 67.04 -65.22
CA GLN A 168 11.50 68.18 -65.28
C GLN A 168 12.26 69.50 -65.07
N ARG A 169 13.18 69.55 -64.10
CA ARG A 169 14.05 70.70 -63.87
C ARG A 169 14.94 71.01 -65.07
N PHE A 170 15.62 70.02 -65.65
CA PHE A 170 16.44 70.24 -66.87
C PHE A 170 15.58 70.69 -68.06
N LYS A 171 14.33 70.24 -68.15
CA LYS A 171 13.38 70.71 -69.17
C LYS A 171 12.97 72.17 -68.96
N ASP A 172 12.85 72.60 -67.71
CA ASP A 172 12.62 74.01 -67.36
C ASP A 172 13.87 74.86 -67.65
N GLU A 173 15.07 74.44 -67.21
CA GLU A 173 16.34 75.11 -67.53
C GLU A 173 16.59 75.20 -69.06
N ALA A 174 16.32 74.14 -69.81
CA ALA A 174 16.42 74.14 -71.28
C ALA A 174 15.39 75.08 -71.93
N ARG A 175 14.23 75.28 -71.30
CA ARG A 175 13.23 76.26 -71.75
C ARG A 175 13.72 77.67 -71.47
N ASP A 176 14.26 77.92 -70.29
CA ASP A 176 14.79 79.23 -69.89
C ASP A 176 15.98 79.62 -70.76
N LEU A 177 16.94 78.73 -70.99
CA LEU A 177 18.07 78.97 -71.91
C LEU A 177 17.60 79.25 -73.35
N ARG A 178 16.56 78.56 -73.83
CA ARG A 178 15.96 78.88 -75.15
C ARG A 178 15.34 80.28 -75.15
N GLN A 179 14.71 80.71 -74.06
CA GLN A 179 14.21 82.08 -73.93
C GLN A 179 15.36 83.10 -73.87
N GLU A 180 16.42 82.82 -73.11
CA GLU A 180 17.62 83.67 -73.04
C GLU A 180 18.28 83.82 -74.42
N LEU A 181 18.42 82.73 -75.18
CA LEU A 181 18.94 82.78 -76.56
C LEU A 181 18.03 83.62 -77.46
N ALA A 182 16.71 83.46 -77.37
CA ALA A 182 15.76 84.28 -78.15
C ALA A 182 15.80 85.76 -77.76
N VAL A 183 16.08 86.09 -76.49
CA VAL A 183 16.30 87.47 -76.02
C VAL A 183 17.65 87.99 -76.49
N ARG A 184 18.71 87.17 -76.45
CA ARG A 184 20.05 87.56 -76.92
C ARG A 184 20.04 87.82 -78.42
N GLU A 185 19.30 87.03 -79.21
CA GLU A 185 19.07 87.26 -80.63
C GLU A 185 18.36 88.60 -80.88
N ARG A 186 17.38 88.99 -80.04
CA ARG A 186 16.79 90.33 -80.05
C ARG A 186 17.73 91.45 -79.58
N ASN A 187 18.63 91.18 -78.65
CA ASN A 187 19.57 92.16 -78.09
C ASN A 187 20.84 92.33 -78.93
N THR A 188 21.23 91.33 -79.74
CA THR A 188 22.32 91.45 -80.71
C THR A 188 22.03 92.47 -81.81
N ASP A 189 20.76 92.84 -82.03
CA ASP A 189 20.38 93.94 -82.92
C ASP A 189 20.56 95.34 -82.29
N VAL A 190 20.82 95.47 -80.97
CA VAL A 190 20.88 96.77 -80.27
C VAL A 190 22.24 97.08 -79.64
N SER A 191 23.18 96.14 -79.56
CA SER A 191 24.48 96.39 -78.90
C SER A 191 25.69 95.95 -79.73
N ARG A 192 25.87 96.61 -80.88
CA ARG A 192 27.20 96.82 -81.48
C ARG A 192 27.69 98.20 -81.06
N MET A 193 28.46 98.31 -79.97
CA MET A 193 29.47 99.37 -79.81
C MET A 193 30.33 99.15 -78.56
N SER A 194 31.65 99.10 -78.81
CA SER A 194 32.79 99.47 -77.94
C SER A 194 33.66 98.33 -77.39
N ALA A 195 34.90 98.30 -77.91
CA ALA A 195 36.11 97.62 -77.43
C ALA A 195 36.66 98.30 -76.13
N LEU A 196 37.72 97.90 -75.40
CA LEU A 196 39.03 97.31 -75.71
C LEU A 196 39.83 97.06 -74.39
N SER A 197 40.64 95.99 -74.33
CA SER A 197 41.94 95.74 -73.60
C SER A 197 42.17 95.68 -72.05
N SER A 198 43.16 94.83 -71.71
CA SER A 198 43.77 94.31 -70.44
C SER A 198 44.84 95.26 -69.80
N PRO A 199 45.38 95.13 -68.53
CA PRO A 199 46.35 94.07 -68.07
C PRO A 199 46.51 93.75 -66.51
N THR A 200 47.27 92.67 -66.16
CA THR A 200 48.21 92.35 -65.00
C THR A 200 47.91 92.78 -63.53
N GLU A 201 48.31 92.16 -62.40
CA GLU A 201 49.30 91.13 -61.96
C GLU A 201 49.07 90.74 -60.45
N ASP A 202 49.57 89.55 -60.05
CA ASP A 202 50.14 89.06 -58.76
C ASP A 202 49.47 89.17 -57.36
N THR A 203 49.44 88.06 -56.58
CA THR A 203 50.41 87.71 -55.49
C THR A 203 49.93 86.49 -54.65
N GLU A 204 50.92 85.73 -54.14
CA GLU A 204 50.96 84.41 -53.48
C GLU A 204 50.19 84.17 -52.15
N LYS A 205 49.91 82.88 -51.84
CA LYS A 205 50.48 82.14 -50.68
C LYS A 205 50.02 80.66 -50.56
N MET A 206 51.01 79.78 -50.34
CA MET A 206 51.03 78.41 -49.75
C MET A 206 50.14 78.27 -48.48
N ASP A 207 49.76 77.12 -47.90
CA ASP A 207 50.13 75.69 -47.88
C ASP A 207 48.88 74.96 -47.30
N THR A 208 48.53 73.70 -47.58
CA THR A 208 49.08 72.52 -46.87
C THR A 208 48.46 71.22 -47.44
N ALA A 209 49.35 70.36 -47.93
CA ALA A 209 49.35 68.89 -48.01
C ALA A 209 48.05 68.08 -48.21
N ALA A 210 48.06 67.39 -49.36
CA ALA A 210 47.39 66.13 -49.63
C ALA A 210 48.19 64.91 -49.11
N GLN A 211 47.58 63.72 -49.29
CA GLN A 211 48.16 62.35 -49.37
C GLN A 211 47.95 61.50 -48.09
N ALA A 212 47.52 60.24 -48.12
CA ALA A 212 47.13 59.33 -49.21
C ALA A 212 46.57 58.01 -48.62
N SER A 213 45.76 57.30 -49.43
CA SER A 213 45.71 55.84 -49.66
C SER A 213 45.47 54.86 -48.48
N LEU A 214 44.33 54.16 -48.44
CA LEU A 214 44.10 52.79 -48.95
C LEU A 214 44.95 51.69 -48.29
N SER A 215 44.29 50.78 -47.53
CA SER A 215 44.36 49.30 -47.66
C SER A 215 43.65 48.57 -46.50
N LEU A 216 42.78 47.61 -46.83
CA LEU A 216 42.42 46.39 -46.03
C LEU A 216 43.55 45.32 -46.23
N PRO A 217 43.61 44.12 -45.60
CA PRO A 217 42.56 43.33 -44.90
C PRO A 217 43.02 42.47 -43.68
N ALA A 218 42.09 41.63 -43.18
CA ALA A 218 42.25 40.23 -42.70
C ALA A 218 41.94 39.87 -41.22
N THR A 219 41.15 38.80 -41.12
CA THR A 219 40.64 37.99 -39.99
C THR A 219 41.71 37.12 -39.28
N PRO A 220 41.41 36.51 -38.12
CA PRO A 220 40.89 35.10 -38.06
C PRO A 220 39.70 35.00 -37.06
N VAL A 221 38.63 34.18 -37.17
CA VAL A 221 38.36 32.74 -37.43
C VAL A 221 39.04 31.76 -36.46
N ASP A 222 38.31 31.30 -35.43
CA ASP A 222 37.87 29.89 -35.25
C ASP A 222 36.86 29.78 -34.08
N LYS A 223 35.62 29.35 -34.34
CA LYS A 223 35.01 28.02 -34.06
C LYS A 223 34.81 27.62 -32.60
N GLY A 224 33.55 27.35 -32.26
CA GLY A 224 33.10 26.52 -31.13
C GLY A 224 31.58 26.59 -31.02
N LEU A 225 30.90 25.46 -30.89
CA LEU A 225 29.68 25.17 -31.64
C LEU A 225 28.37 25.20 -30.85
N ASP A 226 28.23 25.13 -29.53
CA ASP A 226 27.08 24.34 -29.04
C ASP A 226 25.87 25.11 -28.49
N ASN A 227 24.72 24.79 -29.09
CA ASN A 227 23.35 25.06 -28.69
C ASN A 227 22.95 24.11 -27.53
N ALA A 228 22.39 24.57 -26.40
CA ALA A 228 21.59 23.72 -25.50
C ALA A 228 20.67 24.49 -24.54
N PHE A 229 19.38 24.23 -24.72
CA PHE A 229 18.24 24.53 -23.85
C PHE A 229 18.16 23.50 -22.70
N ALA A 230 17.73 23.93 -21.50
CA ALA A 230 17.12 23.14 -20.40
C ALA A 230 17.95 21.96 -19.80
N ASN A 231 17.91 21.55 -18.53
CA ASN A 231 16.91 21.64 -17.46
C ASN A 231 17.62 21.36 -16.08
N PRO A 232 16.92 21.37 -14.94
CA PRO A 232 17.48 21.41 -13.58
C PRO A 232 17.77 20.02 -12.97
N ALA A 233 18.38 20.06 -11.78
CA ALA A 233 18.59 19.01 -10.78
C ALA A 233 20.01 18.44 -10.68
N GLY A 234 20.65 18.76 -9.55
CA GLY A 234 21.96 18.25 -9.13
C GLY A 234 22.26 18.70 -7.70
N LEU A 235 21.70 17.95 -6.76
CA LEU A 235 21.88 17.96 -5.30
C LEU A 235 23.14 18.67 -4.79
N SER A 236 22.93 19.72 -3.99
CA SER A 236 23.93 20.23 -3.05
C SER A 236 23.36 20.12 -1.63
N ASN A 237 23.99 19.23 -0.88
CA ASN A 237 23.79 18.98 0.53
C ASN A 237 24.44 20.15 1.30
N GLY A 238 23.61 21.07 1.82
CA GLY A 238 24.08 22.25 2.56
C GLY A 238 23.18 22.52 3.76
N PHE A 239 23.60 22.01 4.92
CA PHE A 239 23.05 22.39 6.22
C PHE A 239 23.46 23.84 6.49
N GLY A 240 22.50 24.77 6.48
CA GLY A 240 22.75 26.20 6.68
C GLY A 240 21.43 26.95 6.79
N SER A 241 21.00 27.15 8.04
CA SER A 241 19.77 27.80 8.51
C SER A 241 19.37 29.08 7.74
N ASN A 242 18.06 29.20 7.45
CA ASN A 242 17.27 30.44 7.24
C ASN A 242 16.60 30.70 5.87
N THR A 243 16.41 29.69 5.01
CA THR A 243 15.43 29.84 3.91
C THR A 243 14.05 29.39 4.39
N PRO A 244 13.00 30.23 4.35
CA PRO A 244 11.67 29.80 4.74
C PRO A 244 11.21 28.69 3.80
N LEU A 245 10.92 27.52 4.36
CA LEU A 245 10.37 26.37 3.62
C LEU A 245 9.18 26.82 2.77
N THR A 246 9.15 26.39 1.52
CA THR A 246 8.01 26.64 0.62
C THR A 246 6.71 26.19 1.30
N PRO A 247 5.57 26.88 1.10
CA PRO A 247 4.30 26.52 1.74
C PRO A 247 3.93 25.04 1.57
N SER A 248 4.23 24.46 0.40
CA SER A 248 4.00 23.04 0.11
C SER A 248 4.90 22.10 0.93
N ALA A 249 6.20 22.40 1.06
CA ALA A 249 7.13 21.61 1.89
C ALA A 249 6.75 21.66 3.38
N ARG A 250 6.25 22.81 3.85
CA ARG A 250 5.76 22.97 5.23
C ARG A 250 4.51 22.11 5.49
N ILE A 251 3.53 22.15 4.59
CA ILE A 251 2.29 21.36 4.72
C ILE A 251 2.60 19.86 4.65
N SER A 252 3.47 19.44 3.73
CA SER A 252 3.91 18.04 3.62
C SER A 252 4.60 17.56 4.90
N ALA A 253 5.52 18.35 5.46
CA ALA A 253 6.19 18.03 6.72
C ALA A 253 5.19 17.94 7.89
N LEU A 254 4.22 18.84 7.98
CA LEU A 254 3.18 18.81 9.03
C LEU A 254 2.26 17.58 8.91
N ASN A 255 1.92 17.16 7.69
CA ASN A 255 1.13 15.94 7.47
C ASN A 255 1.90 14.69 7.90
N ILE A 256 3.19 14.62 7.55
CA ILE A 256 4.06 13.50 7.96
C ILE A 256 4.17 13.45 9.49
N VAL A 257 4.39 14.58 10.16
CA VAL A 257 4.46 14.66 11.63
C VAL A 257 3.13 14.25 12.26
N SER A 258 2.00 14.70 11.69
CA SER A 258 0.65 14.34 12.16
C SER A 258 0.38 12.84 12.03
N ASP A 259 0.81 12.23 10.93
CA ASP A 259 0.70 10.78 10.70
C ASP A 259 1.60 9.98 11.64
N LEU A 260 2.83 10.46 11.92
CA LEU A 260 3.71 9.85 12.91
C LEU A 260 3.08 9.90 14.30
N LEU A 261 2.56 11.05 14.73
CA LEU A 261 1.90 11.17 16.03
C LEU A 261 0.70 10.22 16.16
N ARG A 262 -0.10 10.06 15.10
CA ARG A 262 -1.21 9.11 15.07
C ARG A 262 -0.72 7.66 15.18
N LYS A 263 0.35 7.29 14.46
CA LYS A 263 0.95 5.96 14.52
C LYS A 263 1.59 5.67 15.89
N VAL A 264 2.24 6.66 16.49
CA VAL A 264 2.80 6.56 17.85
C VAL A 264 1.67 6.36 18.87
N GLY A 265 0.58 7.13 18.79
CA GLY A 265 -0.57 6.93 19.68
C GLY A 265 -1.22 5.54 19.52
N ALA A 266 -1.32 5.02 18.29
CA ALA A 266 -1.80 3.66 18.05
C ALA A 266 -0.84 2.58 18.62
N LEU A 267 0.48 2.80 18.52
CA LEU A 267 1.49 1.94 19.11
C LEU A 267 1.44 1.96 20.64
N GLU A 268 1.28 3.14 21.26
CA GLU A 268 1.14 3.28 22.70
C GLU A 268 -0.12 2.58 23.22
N SER A 269 -1.24 2.68 22.50
CA SER A 269 -2.48 1.96 22.83
C SER A 269 -2.29 0.44 22.77
N LYS A 270 -1.62 -0.07 21.71
CA LYS A 270 -1.28 -1.50 21.61
C LYS A 270 -0.31 -1.95 22.71
N LEU A 271 0.66 -1.13 23.07
CA LEU A 271 1.62 -1.43 24.13
C LEU A 271 0.95 -1.45 25.51
N ALA A 272 0.02 -0.54 25.77
CA ALA A 272 -0.82 -0.54 26.95
C ALA A 272 -1.69 -1.81 27.01
N ALA A 273 -2.31 -2.21 25.90
CA ALA A 273 -3.07 -3.44 25.81
C ALA A 273 -2.20 -4.69 26.08
N CYS A 274 -0.98 -4.75 25.54
CA CYS A 274 -0.03 -5.83 25.81
C CYS A 274 0.39 -5.88 27.28
N ARG A 275 0.63 -4.72 27.92
CA ARG A 275 0.92 -4.64 29.35
C ARG A 275 -0.24 -5.15 30.20
N ASN A 276 -1.48 -4.81 29.85
CA ASN A 276 -2.67 -5.29 30.54
C ASN A 276 -2.87 -6.79 30.33
N PHE A 277 -2.67 -7.30 29.11
CA PHE A 277 -2.72 -8.74 28.83
C PHE A 277 -1.66 -9.53 29.62
N ALA A 278 -0.43 -8.99 29.74
CA ALA A 278 0.62 -9.60 30.56
C ALA A 278 0.29 -9.58 32.06
N LYS A 279 -0.35 -8.51 32.56
CA LYS A 279 -0.85 -8.44 33.94
C LYS A 279 -1.99 -9.44 34.17
N ASP A 280 -2.93 -9.57 33.25
CA ASP A 280 -4.03 -10.54 33.32
C ASP A 280 -3.53 -11.99 33.27
N GLN A 281 -2.53 -12.28 32.43
CA GLN A 281 -1.85 -13.58 32.44
C GLN A 281 -1.19 -13.88 33.79
N LYS A 282 -0.53 -12.88 34.40
CA LYS A 282 0.10 -13.03 35.72
C LYS A 282 -0.95 -13.21 36.83
N ALA A 283 -2.07 -12.48 36.76
CA ALA A 283 -3.18 -12.64 37.69
C ALA A 283 -3.82 -14.03 37.58
N ARG A 284 -4.12 -14.50 36.36
CA ARG A 284 -4.64 -15.86 36.12
C ARG A 284 -3.71 -16.95 36.65
N LYS A 285 -2.39 -16.79 36.47
CA LYS A 285 -1.39 -17.71 37.03
C LYS A 285 -1.31 -17.68 38.56
N ALA A 286 -1.57 -16.54 39.19
CA ALA A 286 -1.63 -16.42 40.65
C ALA A 286 -2.88 -17.10 41.22
N TYR A 287 -4.05 -16.92 40.58
CA TYR A 287 -5.29 -17.62 40.96
C TYR A 287 -5.20 -19.14 40.79
N THR A 288 -4.46 -19.64 39.79
CA THR A 288 -4.23 -21.08 39.64
C THR A 288 -3.29 -21.68 40.68
N LEU A 289 -2.42 -20.88 41.32
CA LEU A 289 -1.49 -21.37 42.33
C LEU A 289 -2.11 -21.40 43.74
N ASP A 290 -3.05 -20.49 44.03
CA ASP A 290 -3.75 -20.41 45.32
C ASP A 290 -4.82 -21.52 45.48
N ASN A 291 -5.36 -22.03 44.37
CA ASN A 291 -6.33 -23.14 44.37
C ASN A 291 -5.69 -24.55 44.25
N GLY A 292 -4.36 -24.65 44.34
CA GLY A 292 -3.60 -25.88 44.04
C GLY A 292 -3.41 -26.88 45.17
N ASN A 293 -4.11 -26.74 46.31
CA ASN A 293 -3.88 -27.61 47.48
C ASN A 293 -4.99 -28.64 47.76
N VAL A 294 -5.88 -28.92 46.81
CA VAL A 294 -6.92 -29.93 47.01
C VAL A 294 -6.98 -30.87 45.79
N LEU A 295 -6.48 -32.10 46.02
CA LEU A 295 -6.66 -33.34 45.26
C LEU A 295 -5.61 -33.67 44.17
N ASN A 296 -4.65 -34.48 44.63
CA ASN A 296 -3.83 -35.39 43.84
C ASN A 296 -4.62 -36.67 43.53
N ALA A 297 -4.86 -36.98 42.25
CA ALA A 297 -4.81 -38.35 41.69
C ALA A 297 -5.02 -38.31 40.16
N ASN A 298 -3.98 -38.73 39.42
CA ASN A 298 -3.99 -39.38 38.10
C ASN A 298 -4.92 -38.84 37.00
N THR A 299 -4.35 -38.33 35.89
CA THR A 299 -4.43 -38.95 34.55
C THR A 299 -3.72 -38.09 33.47
N ALA A 300 -2.80 -38.74 32.75
CA ALA A 300 -2.27 -38.48 31.40
C ALA A 300 -2.10 -37.04 30.86
N ASN A 301 -0.84 -36.70 30.61
CA ASN A 301 -0.38 -35.60 29.77
C ASN A 301 -0.88 -35.73 28.31
N TYR A 302 -1.67 -34.77 27.85
CA TYR A 302 -1.75 -34.37 26.44
C TYR A 302 -1.94 -32.85 26.36
N SER A 303 -0.82 -32.11 26.31
CA SER A 303 -0.80 -30.69 25.99
C SER A 303 -0.43 -30.52 24.52
N GLN A 304 -1.45 -30.55 23.63
CA GLN A 304 -1.30 -30.08 22.25
C GLN A 304 -1.28 -28.55 22.24
N SER A 305 -0.07 -27.99 22.23
CA SER A 305 0.16 -26.60 21.84
C SER A 305 -0.03 -26.49 20.32
N LEU A 306 -1.13 -25.88 19.88
CA LEU A 306 -1.34 -25.49 18.49
C LEU A 306 -0.39 -24.34 18.14
N HIS A 307 0.79 -24.68 17.61
CA HIS A 307 1.65 -23.73 16.91
C HIS A 307 1.07 -23.45 15.52
N THR A 308 0.59 -22.22 15.30
CA THR A 308 0.35 -21.68 13.96
C THR A 308 1.69 -21.24 13.35
N SER A 309 2.35 -22.12 12.60
CA SER A 309 3.53 -21.76 11.82
C SER A 309 3.10 -21.04 10.54
N TYR A 310 3.47 -19.76 10.43
CA TYR A 310 3.46 -19.00 9.19
C TYR A 310 4.29 -19.74 8.12
N PHE A 311 3.69 -20.04 6.97
CA PHE A 311 4.41 -20.49 5.78
C PHE A 311 4.88 -19.27 4.99
N ASP A 312 6.20 -19.09 4.96
CA ASP A 312 6.92 -18.19 4.06
C ASP A 312 7.09 -18.88 2.71
N LYS A 313 6.49 -18.35 1.63
CA LYS A 313 6.65 -18.86 0.26
C LYS A 313 7.83 -18.15 -0.40
N ALA A 314 9.03 -18.62 -0.09
CA ALA A 314 10.19 -18.42 -0.96
C ALA A 314 10.18 -19.44 -2.09
N THR A 315 10.58 -18.96 -3.26
CA THR A 315 10.43 -19.56 -4.59
C THR A 315 11.48 -20.65 -4.79
N GLU A 316 11.07 -21.90 -5.00
CA GLU A 316 11.98 -22.93 -5.51
C GLU A 316 11.32 -23.76 -6.61
N LYS A 317 12.01 -23.81 -7.76
CA LYS A 317 11.56 -24.39 -9.02
C LYS A 317 11.48 -25.91 -8.87
N VAL A 318 10.32 -26.49 -9.16
CA VAL A 318 10.17 -27.95 -9.30
C VAL A 318 9.96 -28.29 -10.77
N THR A 319 10.98 -28.94 -11.33
CA THR A 319 10.95 -29.61 -12.64
C THR A 319 10.24 -30.95 -12.47
N PHE A 320 9.18 -31.21 -13.25
CA PHE A 320 8.47 -32.49 -13.24
C PHE A 320 9.14 -33.49 -14.20
N PRO A 321 9.46 -34.73 -13.78
CA PRO A 321 9.67 -35.83 -14.71
C PRO A 321 8.34 -36.52 -15.04
N SER A 322 8.12 -36.73 -16.33
CA SER A 322 6.95 -37.36 -16.93
C SER A 322 6.73 -38.80 -16.43
N LEU A 323 5.49 -39.12 -16.06
CA LEU A 323 4.99 -40.48 -15.84
C LEU A 323 5.02 -41.27 -17.16
N ILE A 324 5.87 -42.29 -17.23
CA ILE A 324 5.81 -43.32 -18.27
C ILE A 324 4.80 -44.39 -17.84
N LEU A 325 3.81 -44.56 -18.69
CA LEU A 325 2.81 -45.63 -18.67
C LEU A 325 3.46 -46.94 -19.15
N ALA A 326 3.53 -47.95 -18.29
CA ALA A 326 3.74 -49.37 -18.64
C ALA A 326 3.09 -50.19 -17.51
N GLY A 327 2.19 -51.14 -17.72
CA GLY A 327 2.10 -52.08 -18.83
C GLY A 327 2.56 -53.46 -18.36
N ARG A 328 1.80 -54.10 -17.45
CA ARG A 328 1.60 -55.56 -17.39
C ARG A 328 0.52 -55.94 -16.39
#